data_AF-A0A7Y5WKC4-F1
#
_entry.id   AF-A0A7Y5WKC4-F1
#
_cell.length_a   1.000
_cell.length_b   1.000
_cell.length_c   1.000
_cell.angle_alpha   90.00
_cell.angle_beta   90.00
_cell.angle_gamma   90.00
#
_symmetry.space_group_name_H-M   'P 1'
#
loop_
_entity.id
_entity.type
_entity.pdbx_description
1 polymer ?
#
loop_
_entity_poly.entity_id
_entity_poly.type
_entity_poly.pdbx_seq_one_letter_code
_entity_poly.pdbx_strand_id
1 'polypeptide(L)' 'MSDAAKRDLHQPSHHVRLVTASSLFDGHDASINIMRRIMQTQGAEVIHLGHNRSVQEVVDAAIEEDVQG' A
#
# COMPACT_ATOMS: atom_id res chain seq x y z
N MET A 1 -25.27 8.48 6.29
CA MET A 1 -25.01 8.18 4.87
C MET A 1 -23.58 7.62 4.66
N SER A 2 -23.09 6.68 5.48
CA SER A 2 -21.65 6.31 5.44
C SER A 2 -21.35 4.81 5.24
N ASP A 3 -22.36 3.95 5.11
CA ASP A 3 -22.15 2.49 5.12
C ASP A 3 -22.39 1.80 3.77
N ALA A 4 -22.88 2.54 2.76
CA ALA A 4 -23.18 1.97 1.45
C ALA A 4 -21.93 1.74 0.59
N ALA A 5 -20.95 2.66 0.62
CA ALA A 5 -19.71 2.52 -0.16
C ALA A 5 -18.79 1.40 0.35
N LYS A 6 -18.98 0.96 1.60
CA LYS A 6 -18.17 -0.11 2.21
C LYS A 6 -18.56 -1.50 1.71
N ARG A 7 -19.73 -1.66 1.07
CA ARG A 7 -20.30 -2.95 0.67
C ARG A 7 -19.80 -3.49 -0.67
N ASP A 8 -19.16 -2.66 -1.50
CA ASP A 8 -18.66 -3.08 -2.83
C ASP A 8 -17.14 -3.30 -2.88
N LEU A 9 -16.41 -2.98 -1.80
CA LEU A 9 -14.96 -3.15 -1.75
C LEU A 9 -14.58 -4.48 -1.09
N HIS A 10 -13.56 -5.15 -1.63
CA HIS A 10 -13.09 -6.43 -1.13
C HIS A 10 -12.47 -6.26 0.26
N GLN A 11 -12.83 -7.15 1.19
CA GLN A 11 -12.14 -7.26 2.47
C GLN A 11 -11.30 -8.54 2.45
N PRO A 12 -10.00 -8.45 2.78
CA PRO A 12 -9.14 -9.62 2.76
C PRO A 12 -9.53 -10.59 3.88
N SER A 13 -9.52 -11.89 3.56
CA SER A 13 -9.83 -12.95 4.53
C SER A 13 -8.73 -13.14 5.58
N HIS A 14 -7.51 -12.67 5.30
CA HIS A 14 -6.34 -12.74 6.18
C HIS A 14 -5.79 -11.34 6.43
N HIS A 15 -4.93 -11.22 7.44
CA HIS A 15 -4.21 -9.97 7.67
C HIS A 15 -3.23 -9.71 6.53
N VAL A 16 -3.50 -8.67 5.73
CA VAL A 16 -2.68 -8.28 4.57
C VAL A 16 -1.90 -7.01 4.93
N ARG A 17 -0.58 -7.06 4.73
CA ARG A 17 0.41 -5.99 4.88
C ARG A 17 1.04 -5.72 3.51
N LEU A 18 1.19 -4.44 3.16
CA LEU A 18 1.70 -4.04 1.84
C LEU A 18 2.76 -2.96 1.99
N VAL A 19 3.87 -3.09 1.26
CA VAL A 19 4.82 -1.98 1.04
C VAL A 19 4.41 -1.21 -0.21
N THR A 20 4.33 0.11 -0.11
CA THR A 20 4.04 0.99 -1.26
C THR A 20 5.12 2.06 -1.42
N ALA A 21 5.61 2.23 -2.65
CA ALA A 21 6.58 3.26 -3.02
C ALA A 21 6.41 3.66 -4.49
N SER A 22 6.86 4.86 -4.87
CA SER A 22 7.20 5.13 -6.28
C SER A 22 8.63 4.69 -6.58
N SER A 23 8.91 4.41 -7.84
CA SER A 23 10.22 3.96 -8.31
C SER A 23 11.31 5.02 -8.14
N LEU A 24 12.57 4.58 -8.32
CA LEU A 24 13.72 5.46 -8.28
C LEU A 24 13.63 6.55 -9.35
N PHE A 25 13.90 7.79 -8.95
CA PHE A 25 13.74 9.02 -9.73
C PHE A 25 12.31 9.33 -10.20
N ASP A 26 11.30 8.71 -9.60
CA ASP A 26 9.90 9.06 -9.83
C ASP A 26 9.35 9.89 -8.68
N GLY A 27 8.94 11.12 -8.96
CA GLY A 27 8.27 12.02 -8.00
C GLY A 27 6.74 11.95 -8.02
N HIS A 28 6.14 11.13 -8.88
CA HIS A 28 4.68 11.09 -9.07
C HIS A 28 4.00 10.19 -8.04
N ASP A 29 3.84 10.67 -6.82
CA ASP A 29 3.25 9.89 -5.72
C ASP A 29 1.71 9.99 -5.64
N ALA A 30 1.07 10.78 -6.50
CA ALA A 30 -0.38 11.00 -6.46
C ALA A 30 -1.16 9.68 -6.58
N SER A 31 -0.78 8.84 -7.55
CA SER A 31 -1.43 7.55 -7.80
C SER A 31 -1.22 6.58 -6.65
N ILE A 32 0.01 6.48 -6.12
CA ILE A 32 0.30 5.55 -5.01
C ILE A 32 -0.38 6.00 -3.72
N ASN A 33 -0.54 7.32 -3.52
CA ASN A 33 -1.31 7.89 -2.42
C ASN A 33 -2.80 7.55 -2.49
N ILE A 34 -3.40 7.52 -3.68
CA ILE A 34 -4.79 7.08 -3.87
C ILE A 34 -4.88 5.57 -3.59
N MET A 35 -3.99 4.77 -4.17
CA MET A 35 -4.03 3.31 -4.03
C MET A 35 -3.89 2.88 -2.57
N ARG A 36 -2.93 3.44 -1.81
CA ARG A 36 -2.76 3.08 -0.40
C ARG A 36 -4.00 3.41 0.43
N ARG A 37 -4.71 4.52 0.13
CA ARG A 37 -5.94 4.89 0.85
C ARG A 37 -7.07 3.90 0.57
N ILE A 38 -7.20 3.42 -0.67
CA ILE A 38 -8.16 2.39 -1.05
C ILE A 38 -7.84 1.06 -0.34
N MET A 39 -6.57 0.65 -0.32
CA MET A 39 -6.11 -0.55 0.39
C MET A 39 -6.36 -0.45 1.90
N GLN A 40 -6.02 0.67 2.53
CA GLN A 40 -6.28 0.95 3.95
C GLN A 40 -7.78 0.91 4.26
N THR A 41 -8.62 1.48 3.39
CA THR A 41 -10.09 1.45 3.56
C THR A 41 -10.64 0.03 3.48
N GLN A 42 -10.00 -0.85 2.72
CA GLN A 42 -10.31 -2.27 2.61
C GLN A 42 -9.77 -3.13 3.77
N GLY A 43 -9.01 -2.54 4.69
CA GLY A 43 -8.49 -3.22 5.89
C GLY A 43 -7.08 -3.78 5.76
N ALA A 44 -6.35 -3.45 4.69
CA ALA A 44 -4.93 -3.78 4.60
C ALA A 44 -4.07 -2.80 5.43
N GLU A 45 -3.05 -3.32 6.10
CA GLU A 45 -1.99 -2.51 6.69
C GLU A 45 -1.03 -2.07 5.59
N VAL A 46 -0.71 -0.78 5.51
CA VAL A 46 0.15 -0.26 4.44
C VAL A 46 1.35 0.48 5.02
N ILE A 47 2.53 -0.05 4.72
CA ILE A 47 3.83 0.57 4.95
C ILE A 47 4.16 1.42 3.72
N HIS A 48 4.08 2.74 3.87
CA HIS A 48 4.29 3.66 2.75
C HIS A 48 5.66 4.32 2.84
N LEU A 49 6.54 4.02 1.87
CA LEU A 49 7.91 4.54 1.82
C LEU A 49 8.02 5.89 1.09
N GLY A 50 6.93 6.38 0.50
CA GLY A 50 6.91 7.62 -0.27
C GLY A 50 7.41 7.43 -1.69
N HIS A 51 8.14 8.42 -2.19
CA HIS A 51 8.62 8.45 -3.57
C HIS A 51 10.15 8.36 -3.68
N ASN A 52 10.65 8.11 -4.89
CA ASN A 52 12.08 8.03 -5.20
C ASN A 52 12.79 6.89 -4.43
N ARG A 53 12.24 5.68 -4.48
CA ARG A 53 12.82 4.50 -3.79
C ARG A 53 13.46 3.54 -4.76
N SER A 54 14.69 3.15 -4.45
CA SER A 54 15.41 2.10 -5.15
C SER A 54 14.79 0.72 -4.87
N VAL A 55 15.08 -0.24 -5.76
CA VAL A 55 14.66 -1.63 -5.54
C VAL A 55 15.20 -2.18 -4.22
N GLN A 56 16.45 -1.84 -3.88
CA GLN A 56 17.06 -2.29 -2.64
C GLN A 56 16.27 -1.82 -1.41
N GLU A 57 15.94 -0.53 -1.33
CA GLU A 57 15.14 0.03 -0.23
C GLU A 57 13.76 -0.62 -0.11
N VAL A 58 13.10 -0.89 -1.25
CA VAL A 58 11.78 -1.52 -1.25
C VAL A 58 11.86 -2.99 -0.81
N VAL A 59 12.87 -3.72 -1.27
CA VAL A 59 13.07 -5.13 -0.91
C VAL A 59 13.43 -5.27 0.56
N ASP A 60 14.34 -4.45 1.08
CA ASP A 60 14.73 -4.47 2.49
C ASP A 60 13.53 -4.22 3.39
N ALA A 61 12.73 -3.19 3.09
CA ALA A 61 11.50 -2.92 3.82
C ALA A 61 10.48 -4.06 3.71
N ALA A 62 10.32 -4.68 2.54
CA ALA A 62 9.39 -5.78 2.37
C ALA A 62 9.79 -7.03 3.19
N ILE A 63 11.08 -7.30 3.30
CA ILE A 63 11.62 -8.40 4.10
C ILE A 63 11.47 -8.11 5.59
N GLU A 64 11.88 -6.91 6.04
CA GLU A 64 11.80 -6.51 7.46
C GLU A 64 10.35 -6.48 7.96
N GLU A 65 9.42 -6.04 7.09
CA GLU A 65 7.99 -5.96 7.39
C GLU A 65 7.22 -7.23 7.03
N ASP A 66 7.87 -8.32 6.61
CA ASP A 66 7.22 -9.61 6.32
C ASP A 66 5.89 -9.47 5.56
N VAL A 67 5.90 -8.67 4.48
CA VAL A 67 4.69 -8.39 3.68
C VAL A 67 4.40 -9.54 2.73
N GLN A 68 3.14 -9.65 2.28
CA GLN A 68 2.76 -10.71 1.33
C GLN A 68 3.24 -10.42 -0.09
N GLY A 69 3.56 -11.50 -0.82
CA GLY A 69 3.96 -11.49 -2.24
C GLY A 69 2.98 -12.25 -3.14
#